data_AF-A0A1G7BMM3-F1
#
_entry.id   AF-A0A1G7BMM3-F1
#
_cell.length_a   1.000
_cell.length_b   1.000
_cell.length_c   1.000
_cell.angle_alpha   90.00
_cell.angle_beta   90.00
_cell.angle_gamma   90.00
#
_symmetry.space_group_name_H-M   'P 1'
#
loop_
_entity.id
_entity.type
_entity.pdbx_description
1 polymer ?
#
loop_
_entity_poly.entity_id
_entity_poly.type
_entity_poly.pdbx_seq_one_letter_code
_entity_poly.pdbx_strand_id
1 'polypeptide(L)' 'MKHLSIAEIAVIKARIARGDKYHDIASDYRINQGRLSDLKYGRIFAEVRPAVLEPA' A
#
# COMPACT_ATOMS: atom_id res chain seq x y z
N MET A 1 7.64 2.06 14.88
CA MET A 1 6.83 1.95 13.64
C MET A 1 7.43 0.87 12.76
N LYS A 2 6.65 -0.09 12.25
CA LYS A 2 7.17 -1.15 11.36
C LYS A 2 7.72 -0.51 10.08
N HIS A 3 8.94 -0.86 9.69
CA HIS A 3 9.47 -0.50 8.38
C HIS A 3 8.86 -1.44 7.34
N LEU A 4 8.31 -0.89 6.26
CA LEU A 4 7.78 -1.69 5.16
C LEU A 4 8.91 -1.91 4.16
N SER A 5 9.06 -3.14 3.67
CA SER A 5 9.92 -3.42 2.54
C SER A 5 9.36 -2.80 1.25
N ILE A 6 10.21 -2.64 0.24
CA ILE A 6 9.79 -2.19 -1.10
C ILE A 6 8.73 -3.13 -1.69
N ALA A 7 8.86 -4.44 -1.47
CA ALA A 7 7.88 -5.43 -1.91
C ALA A 7 6.52 -5.23 -1.22
N GLU A 8 6.48 -5.03 0.10
CA GLU A 8 5.24 -4.73 0.81
C GLU A 8 4.60 -3.43 0.30
N ILE A 9 5.39 -2.39 0.04
CA ILE A 9 4.91 -1.12 -0.52
C ILE A 9 4.28 -1.33 -1.91
N ALA A 10 4.93 -2.11 -2.79
CA ALA A 10 4.43 -2.42 -4.11
C ALA A 10 3.07 -3.14 -4.05
N VAL A 11 2.92 -4.11 -3.13
CA VAL A 11 1.65 -4.82 -2.93
C VAL A 11 0.57 -3.92 -2.35
N ILE A 12 0.89 -3.07 -1.36
CA ILE A 12 -0.05 -2.08 -0.82
C ILE A 12 -0.60 -1.18 -1.93
N LYS A 13 0.28 -0.64 -2.79
CA LYS A 13 -0.13 0.20 -3.92
C LYS A 13 -1.00 -0.54 -4.92
N ALA A 14 -0.71 -1.81 -5.18
CA ALA A 14 -1.54 -2.63 -6.06
C ALA A 14 -2.93 -2.88 -5.48
N ARG A 15 -3.03 -3.15 -4.18
CA ARG A 15 -4.32 -3.29 -3.47
C ARG A 15 -5.13 -2.01 -3.48
N ILE A 16 -4.48 -0.85 -3.31
CA ILE A 16 -5.14 0.47 -3.46
C ILE A 16 -5.70 0.62 -4.88
N ALA A 17 -4.90 0.32 -5.91
CA ALA A 17 -5.32 0.44 -7.31
C ALA A 17 -6.45 -0.53 -7.68
N ARG A 18 -6.45 -1.73 -7.10
CA ARG A 18 -7.52 -2.74 -7.25
C ARG A 18 -8.83 -2.33 -6.56
N GLY A 19 -8.78 -1.39 -5.62
CA GLY A 19 -9.96 -0.91 -4.88
C GLY A 19 -10.22 -1.66 -3.58
N ASP A 20 -9.23 -2.37 -3.04
CA ASP A 20 -9.35 -3.03 -1.74
C ASP A 20 -9.67 -2.00 -0.63
N LYS A 21 -10.42 -2.44 0.40
CA LYS A 21 -10.82 -1.57 1.51
C LYS A 21 -9.59 -1.09 2.28
N TYR A 22 -9.51 0.22 2.49
CA TYR A 22 -8.34 0.84 3.13
C TYR A 22 -8.10 0.39 4.58
N HIS A 23 -9.15 0.10 5.35
CA HIS A 23 -8.99 -0.41 6.71
C HIS A 23 -8.39 -1.82 6.73
N ASP A 24 -8.72 -2.67 5.75
CA ASP A 24 -8.15 -4.01 5.63
C ASP A 24 -6.66 -3.91 5.27
N ILE A 25 -6.30 -3.09 4.28
CA ILE A 25 -4.89 -2.85 3.92
C ILE A 25 -4.12 -2.31 5.13
N ALA A 26 -4.65 -1.30 5.84
CA ALA A 26 -3.99 -0.73 7.01
C ALA A 26 -3.75 -1.78 8.12
N SER A 27 -4.74 -2.64 8.36
CA SER A 27 -4.67 -3.74 9.33
C SER A 27 -3.60 -4.76 8.95
N ASP A 28 -3.63 -5.26 7.72
CA ASP A 28 -2.73 -6.32 7.22
C ASP A 28 -1.25 -5.94 7.32
N TYR A 29 -0.94 -4.67 7.06
CA TYR A 29 0.43 -4.15 7.10
C TYR A 29 0.80 -3.46 8.41
N ARG A 30 -0.13 -3.41 9.38
CA ARG A 30 0.03 -2.74 10.67
C ARG A 30 0.50 -1.28 10.52
N ILE A 31 -0.13 -0.55 9.60
CA ILE A 31 0.09 0.88 9.38
C ILE A 31 -1.16 1.68 9.72
N ASN A 32 -0.99 2.95 10.06
CA ASN A 32 -2.14 3.85 10.28
C ASN A 32 -2.67 4.42 8.95
N GLN A 33 -3.86 5.01 9.00
CA GLN A 33 -4.51 5.59 7.81
C GLN A 33 -3.72 6.77 7.20
N GLY A 34 -2.99 7.53 8.02
CA GLY A 34 -2.14 8.62 7.52
C GLY A 34 -1.05 8.11 6.58
N ARG A 35 -0.32 7.06 7.01
CA ARG A 35 0.72 6.43 6.19
C ARG A 35 0.16 5.78 4.93
N LEU A 36 -1.02 5.17 5.01
CA LEU A 36 -1.70 4.63 3.83
C LEU A 36 -2.10 5.75 2.85
N SER A 37 -2.57 6.88 3.36
CA SER A 37 -2.89 8.08 2.57
C SER A 37 -1.66 8.63 1.87
N ASP A 38 -0.52 8.71 2.56
CA ASP A 38 0.74 9.17 1.96
C ASP A 38 1.25 8.23 0.86
N LEU A 39 1.06 6.91 1.01
CA LEU A 39 1.33 5.92 -0.05
C LEU A 39 0.38 6.10 -1.24
N LYS A 40 -0.93 6.30 -0.98
CA LYS A 40 -1.97 6.48 -2.01
C LYS A 40 -1.70 7.70 -2.89
N TYR A 41 -1.35 8.83 -2.28
CA TYR A 41 -1.12 10.10 -2.99
C TYR A 41 0.34 10.27 -3.44
N GLY A 42 1.20 9.26 -3.25
CA GLY A 42 2.60 9.32 -3.69
C GLY A 42 3.45 10.34 -2.93
N ARG A 43 3.08 10.70 -1.69
CA ARG A 43 3.89 11.60 -0.85
C ARG A 43 5.13 10.91 -0.27
N ILE A 44 5.08 9.58 -0.19
CA ILE A 44 6.21 8.72 0.17
C ILE A 44 6.32 7.58 -0.84
N PHE A 45 7.57 7.18 -1.13
CA PHE A 45 7.90 6.08 -2.03
C PHE A 45 7.25 6.21 -3.42
N ALA A 46 7.17 7.42 -3.96
CA ALA A 46 6.52 7.72 -5.24
C ALA A 46 7.06 6.86 -6.40
N GLU A 47 8.35 6.56 -6.36
CA GLU A 47 9.11 5.76 -7.32
C GLU A 47 8.73 4.27 -7.34
N VAL A 48 8.18 3.74 -6.24
CA VAL A 48 7.80 2.33 -6.17
C VAL A 48 6.52 2.10 -6.97
N ARG A 49 6.62 1.30 -8.04
CA ARG A 49 5.45 0.92 -8.85
C ARG A 49 4.58 -0.10 -8.11
N PRO A 50 3.25 -0.10 -8.33
CA PRO A 50 2.38 -1.18 -7.86
C PRO A 50 2.85 -2.54 -8.37
N ALA A 51 2.72 -3.57 -7.54
CA ALA A 51 2.88 -4.95 -7.98
C ALA A 51 1.80 -5.34 -9.00
N VAL A 52 2.11 -6.28 -9.89
CA VAL A 52 1.10 -6.93 -10.74
C VAL A 52 0.42 -7.98 -9.87
N LEU A 53 -0.87 -7.79 -9.59
CA LEU A 53 -1.70 -8.76 -8.91
C LEU A 53 -2.62 -9.41 -9.95
N GLU A 54 -2.63 -10.74 -10.00
CA GLU A 54 -3.63 -11.47 -10.79
C GLU A 54 -5.04 -11.13 -10.27
N PRO A 55 -6.04 -10.99 -11.16
CA PRO A 55 -7.44 -10.95 -10.74
C PRO A 55 -7.78 -12.22 -9.95
N ALA A 56 -8.58 -12.06 -8.89
CA ALA A 56 -9.12 -13.20 -8.14
C ALA A 56 -10.16 -13.96 -8.96
#